data_AF-A0A9E0SL41-F1
#
_entry.id   AF-A0A9E0SL41-F1
#
_cell.length_a   1.000
_cell.length_b   1.000
_cell.length_c   1.000
_cell.angle_alpha   90.00
_cell.angle_beta   90.00
_cell.angle_gamma   90.00
#
_symmetry.space_group_name_H-M   'P 1'
#
loop_
_entity.id
_entity.type
_entity.pdbx_description
1 polymer ?
#
loop_
_entity_poly.entity_id
_entity_poly.type
_entity_poly.pdbx_seq_one_letter_code
_entity_poly.pdbx_strand_id
1 'polypeptide(L)'
;MRTKPMSTQSLGYAQADKRIELLRRVGESGSISQAARSAGVSYKAAWQAIHTLTNLAGEPLVDSSVGGAGGGGARLTAAGARLLHAAEQMDAARHDVLARINDPAAQALAAPRTSMRNHLPCTVARLDSAGPGDPLVRVLLALPDSNGLASLVTRESAQLLGLAPGLELLALCKATAVQIEPMNALALYDGANRLPGRVLRAARGSRHDELTLTLAGGLQLVGFAPHPNRLRAGSRAQARVEPSAVVLALR
;
A
#
# COMPACT_ATOMS: atom_id res chain seq x y z
N MET A 1 -34.78 14.74 8.63
CA MET A 1 -33.85 14.41 7.53
C MET A 1 -33.60 12.91 7.57
N ARG A 2 -33.94 12.17 6.52
CA ARG A 2 -33.74 10.72 6.42
C ARG A 2 -32.25 10.42 6.30
N THR A 3 -31.67 9.76 7.30
CA THR A 3 -30.34 9.14 7.20
C THR A 3 -30.43 8.02 6.19
N LYS A 4 -29.80 8.22 5.04
CA LYS A 4 -29.63 7.17 4.03
C LYS A 4 -28.77 6.08 4.67
N PRO A 5 -29.20 4.81 4.72
CA PRO A 5 -28.34 3.75 5.24
C PRO A 5 -27.09 3.68 4.34
N MET A 6 -25.91 3.76 4.97
CA MET A 6 -24.64 3.49 4.30
C MET A 6 -24.76 2.14 3.61
N SER A 7 -24.61 2.12 2.29
CA SER A 7 -24.59 0.86 1.56
C SER A 7 -23.43 0.02 2.08
N THR A 8 -23.68 -1.26 2.27
CA THR A 8 -22.72 -2.33 2.61
C THR A 8 -21.56 -2.46 1.62
N GLN A 9 -21.55 -1.66 0.54
CA GLN A 9 -20.41 -1.47 -0.37
C GLN A 9 -19.29 -0.56 0.19
N SER A 10 -19.49 0.04 1.37
CA SER A 10 -18.53 0.95 2.02
C SER A 10 -17.65 0.28 3.10
N LEU A 11 -17.86 -1.00 3.40
CA LEU A 11 -16.90 -1.82 4.14
C LEU A 11 -15.85 -2.30 3.13
N GLY A 12 -14.88 -1.42 2.86
CA GLY A 12 -13.86 -1.48 1.80
C GLY A 12 -12.86 -2.65 1.88
N TYR A 13 -13.26 -3.80 2.40
CA TYR A 13 -12.39 -4.94 2.64
C TYR A 13 -12.24 -5.91 1.45
N ALA A 14 -12.97 -5.72 0.35
CA ALA A 14 -12.99 -6.68 -0.77
C ALA A 14 -12.64 -6.10 -2.16
N GLN A 15 -12.19 -4.85 -2.30
CA GLN A 15 -12.05 -4.25 -3.65
C GLN A 15 -10.70 -3.59 -3.99
N ALA A 16 -9.58 -4.08 -3.46
CA ALA A 16 -8.31 -3.47 -3.84
C ALA A 16 -7.13 -4.41 -4.13
N ASP A 17 -7.11 -5.68 -3.72
CA ASP A 17 -6.12 -6.62 -4.25
C ASP A 17 -6.67 -7.40 -5.45
N LYS A 18 -6.34 -6.94 -6.66
CA LYS A 18 -6.80 -7.58 -7.90
C LYS A 18 -6.13 -8.92 -8.20
N ARG A 19 -5.15 -9.39 -7.40
CA ARG A 19 -4.39 -10.62 -7.72
C ARG A 19 -5.24 -11.87 -7.67
N ILE A 20 -6.03 -12.05 -6.61
CA ILE A 20 -6.96 -13.20 -6.48
C ILE A 20 -8.05 -13.14 -7.54
N GLU A 21 -8.56 -11.93 -7.81
CA GLU A 21 -9.52 -11.68 -8.90
C GLU A 21 -8.98 -12.14 -10.25
N LEU A 22 -7.74 -11.77 -10.57
CA LEU A 22 -7.08 -12.18 -11.80
C LEU A 22 -6.95 -13.70 -11.92
N LEU A 23 -6.55 -14.37 -10.84
CA LEU A 23 -6.44 -15.83 -10.83
C LEU A 23 -7.81 -16.48 -11.10
N ARG A 24 -8.88 -16.00 -10.48
CA ARG A 24 -10.24 -16.50 -10.72
C ARG A 24 -10.66 -16.34 -12.18
N ARG A 25 -10.44 -15.15 -12.75
CA ARG A 25 -10.78 -14.87 -14.16
C ARG A 25 -9.97 -15.67 -15.15
N VAL A 26 -8.72 -16.03 -14.82
CA VAL A 26 -7.95 -16.98 -15.63
C VAL A 26 -8.64 -18.35 -15.66
N GLY A 27 -9.11 -18.83 -14.51
CA GLY A 27 -9.88 -20.08 -14.43
C GLY A 27 -11.18 -20.06 -15.23
N GLU A 28 -11.91 -18.95 -15.22
CA GLU A 28 -13.17 -18.78 -15.94
C GLU A 28 -12.98 -18.64 -17.46
N SER A 29 -12.00 -17.83 -17.88
CA SER A 29 -11.81 -17.48 -19.30
C SER A 29 -10.85 -18.37 -20.06
N GLY A 30 -9.99 -19.11 -19.35
CA GLY A 30 -8.91 -19.87 -19.95
C GLY A 30 -7.81 -19.01 -20.59
N SER A 31 -7.77 -17.70 -20.31
CA SER A 31 -6.85 -16.75 -20.96
C SER A 31 -6.40 -15.63 -20.02
N ILE A 32 -5.08 -15.50 -19.84
CA ILE A 32 -4.50 -14.41 -19.04
C ILE A 32 -4.80 -13.04 -19.66
N SER A 33 -4.77 -12.95 -20.99
CA SER A 33 -5.08 -11.70 -21.72
C SER A 33 -6.53 -11.26 -21.51
N GLN A 34 -7.47 -12.21 -21.50
CA GLN A 34 -8.88 -11.91 -21.24
C GLN A 34 -9.14 -11.57 -19.77
N ALA A 35 -8.50 -12.30 -18.85
CA ALA A 35 -8.53 -11.99 -17.42
C ALA A 35 -8.03 -10.56 -17.15
N ALA A 36 -6.90 -10.16 -17.75
CA ALA A 36 -6.33 -8.82 -17.62
C ALA A 36 -7.32 -7.72 -18.08
N ARG A 37 -7.86 -7.85 -19.30
CA ARG A 37 -8.82 -6.87 -19.86
C ARG A 37 -10.04 -6.71 -18.97
N SER A 38 -10.61 -7.83 -18.56
CA SER A 38 -11.85 -7.81 -17.78
C SER A 38 -11.61 -7.29 -16.36
N ALA A 39 -10.45 -7.52 -15.74
CA ALA A 39 -10.07 -6.96 -14.44
C ALA A 39 -9.60 -5.49 -14.51
N GLY A 40 -9.57 -4.90 -15.72
CA GLY A 40 -9.15 -3.52 -15.93
C GLY A 40 -7.68 -3.29 -15.58
N VAL A 41 -6.79 -4.24 -15.90
CA VAL A 41 -5.34 -4.13 -15.70
C VAL A 41 -4.58 -4.45 -16.98
N SER A 42 -3.31 -4.04 -17.04
CA SER A 42 -2.45 -4.43 -18.15
C SER A 42 -2.14 -5.93 -18.13
N TYR A 43 -1.85 -6.50 -19.31
CA TYR A 43 -1.38 -7.88 -19.42
C TYR A 43 -0.14 -8.15 -18.56
N LYS A 44 0.78 -7.17 -18.50
CA LYS A 44 1.97 -7.23 -17.64
C LYS A 44 1.61 -7.28 -16.16
N ALA A 45 0.66 -6.49 -15.70
CA ALA A 45 0.16 -6.55 -14.33
C ALA A 45 -0.50 -7.91 -14.02
N ALA A 46 -1.25 -8.49 -14.97
CA ALA A 46 -1.84 -9.82 -14.80
C ALA A 46 -0.77 -10.92 -14.62
N TRP A 47 0.29 -10.90 -15.42
CA TRP A 47 1.42 -11.81 -15.22
C TRP A 47 2.13 -11.59 -13.89
N GLN A 48 2.37 -10.34 -13.50
CA GLN A 48 2.97 -10.04 -12.19
C GLN A 48 2.12 -10.54 -11.03
N ALA A 49 0.79 -10.43 -11.13
CA ALA A 49 -0.13 -11.00 -10.13
C ALA A 49 0.04 -12.51 -10.00
N ILE A 50 0.00 -13.24 -11.12
CA ILE A 50 0.16 -14.69 -11.15
C ILE A 50 1.53 -15.08 -10.58
N HIS A 51 2.61 -14.43 -11.01
CA HIS A 51 3.95 -14.69 -10.49
C HIS A 51 4.07 -14.43 -8.99
N THR A 52 3.48 -13.35 -8.50
CA THR A 52 3.47 -13.03 -7.07
C THR A 52 2.77 -14.12 -6.28
N LEU A 53 1.58 -14.54 -6.72
CA LEU A 53 0.83 -15.60 -6.04
C LEU A 53 1.56 -16.94 -6.12
N THR A 54 2.13 -17.30 -7.26
CA THR A 54 2.93 -18.53 -7.43
C THR A 54 4.13 -18.55 -6.48
N ASN A 55 4.86 -17.43 -6.35
CA ASN A 55 5.98 -17.32 -5.41
C ASN A 55 5.55 -17.48 -3.95
N LEU A 56 4.39 -16.92 -3.60
CA LEU A 56 3.84 -17.04 -2.24
C LEU A 56 3.31 -18.45 -1.95
N ALA A 57 2.76 -19.13 -2.95
CA ALA A 57 2.26 -20.49 -2.83
C ALA A 57 3.37 -21.55 -2.81
N GLY A 58 4.53 -21.26 -3.42
CA GLY A 58 5.64 -22.20 -3.56
C GLY A 58 5.43 -23.27 -4.64
N GLU A 59 4.31 -23.23 -5.37
CA GLU A 59 4.00 -24.12 -6.49
C GLU A 59 3.23 -23.37 -7.60
N PRO A 60 3.30 -23.80 -8.88
CA PRO A 60 2.58 -23.16 -9.98
C PRO A 60 1.07 -23.15 -9.78
N LEU A 61 0.44 -21.99 -9.97
CA LEU A 61 -1.02 -21.82 -9.85
C LEU A 61 -1.76 -21.85 -11.20
N VAL A 62 -1.03 -21.65 -12.30
CA VAL A 62 -1.56 -21.62 -13.67
C VAL A 62 -0.62 -22.42 -14.57
N ASP A 63 -1.17 -23.38 -15.31
CA ASP A 63 -0.53 -24.00 -16.46
C ASP A 63 -0.83 -23.17 -17.70
N SER A 64 0.22 -22.68 -18.35
CA SER A 64 0.10 -21.96 -19.61
C SER A 64 0.67 -22.78 -20.76
N SER A 65 -0.13 -23.05 -21.78
CA SER A 65 0.40 -23.51 -23.07
C SER A 65 0.86 -22.31 -23.89
N VAL A 66 2.12 -22.33 -24.34
CA VAL A 66 2.64 -21.29 -25.23
C VAL A 66 1.91 -21.41 -26.56
N GLY A 67 1.23 -20.33 -26.98
CA GLY A 67 0.34 -20.35 -28.14
C GLY A 67 1.07 -20.43 -29.47
N GLY A 68 0.77 -21.48 -30.25
CA GLY A 68 0.88 -21.47 -31.72
C GLY A 68 -0.36 -20.85 -32.38
N ALA A 69 -0.58 -21.12 -33.67
CA ALA A 69 -1.62 -20.48 -34.51
C ALA A 69 -3.08 -20.56 -33.99
N GLY A 70 -3.38 -21.40 -33.00
CA GLY A 70 -4.70 -21.52 -32.34
C GLY A 70 -4.85 -20.76 -31.01
N GLY A 71 -3.83 -20.02 -30.57
CA GLY A 71 -3.81 -19.31 -29.29
C GLY A 71 -3.31 -20.18 -28.12
N GLY A 72 -2.59 -19.55 -27.19
CA GLY A 72 -2.13 -20.19 -25.96
C GLY A 72 -3.25 -20.18 -24.93
N GLY A 73 -3.44 -21.30 -24.24
CA GLY A 73 -4.43 -21.43 -23.17
C GLY A 73 -3.78 -21.27 -21.80
N ALA A 74 -4.56 -20.81 -20.83
CA ALA A 74 -4.18 -20.81 -19.42
C ALA A 74 -5.22 -21.60 -18.64
N ARG A 75 -4.79 -22.52 -17.78
CA ARG A 75 -5.68 -23.30 -16.92
C ARG A 75 -5.17 -23.25 -15.50
N LEU A 76 -6.08 -23.16 -14.53
CA LEU A 76 -5.71 -23.31 -13.12
C LEU A 76 -5.14 -24.71 -12.87
N THR A 77 -4.03 -24.76 -12.14
CA THR A 77 -3.57 -26.02 -11.55
C THR A 77 -4.51 -26.43 -10.40
N ALA A 78 -4.37 -27.65 -9.90
CA ALA A 78 -5.05 -28.06 -8.67
C ALA A 78 -4.72 -27.12 -7.49
N ALA A 79 -3.48 -26.60 -7.44
CA ALA A 79 -3.06 -25.62 -6.45
C ALA A 79 -3.77 -24.28 -6.60
N GLY A 80 -3.89 -23.78 -7.85
CA GLY A 80 -4.65 -22.58 -8.16
C GLY A 80 -6.11 -22.66 -7.70
N ALA A 81 -6.78 -23.80 -7.95
CA ALA A 81 -8.15 -24.02 -7.50
C ALA A 81 -8.27 -24.08 -5.97
N ARG A 82 -7.35 -24.76 -5.27
CA ARG A 82 -7.30 -24.79 -3.80
C ARG A 82 -7.11 -23.40 -3.21
N LEU A 83 -6.23 -22.58 -3.78
CA LEU A 83 -5.97 -21.22 -3.32
C LEU A 83 -7.23 -20.34 -3.41
N LEU A 84 -7.96 -20.41 -4.53
CA LEU A 84 -9.21 -19.65 -4.69
C LEU A 84 -10.25 -20.05 -3.64
N HIS A 85 -10.42 -21.35 -3.42
CA HIS A 85 -11.34 -21.85 -2.39
C HIS A 85 -10.95 -21.37 -0.97
N ALA A 86 -9.67 -21.43 -0.64
CA ALA A 86 -9.17 -20.94 0.65
C ALA A 86 -9.36 -19.42 0.80
N ALA A 87 -9.12 -18.65 -0.26
CA ALA A 87 -9.31 -17.19 -0.25
C ALA A 87 -10.78 -16.82 0.03
N GLU A 88 -11.74 -17.51 -0.59
CA GLU A 88 -13.17 -17.31 -0.34
C GLU A 88 -13.55 -17.59 1.11
N GLN A 89 -13.04 -18.69 1.69
CA GLN A 89 -13.28 -19.03 3.10
C GLN A 89 -12.67 -17.98 4.04
N MET A 90 -11.45 -17.50 3.75
CA MET A 90 -10.79 -16.47 4.55
C MET A 90 -11.53 -15.14 4.50
N ASP A 91 -11.98 -14.72 3.33
CA ASP A 91 -12.74 -13.47 3.17
C ASP A 91 -14.08 -13.53 3.90
N ALA A 92 -14.81 -14.64 3.81
CA ALA A 92 -16.06 -14.84 4.55
C ALA A 92 -15.83 -14.79 6.07
N ALA A 93 -14.85 -15.53 6.58
CA ALA A 93 -14.53 -15.54 8.01
C ALA A 93 -14.09 -14.16 8.51
N ARG A 94 -13.26 -13.45 7.75
CA ARG A 94 -12.80 -12.11 8.11
C ARG A 94 -13.96 -11.12 8.14
N HIS A 95 -14.84 -11.18 7.16
CA HIS A 95 -16.04 -10.34 7.11
C HIS A 95 -16.91 -10.55 8.35
N ASP A 96 -17.19 -11.81 8.70
CA ASP A 96 -18.01 -12.16 9.86
C ASP A 96 -17.40 -11.68 11.19
N VAL A 97 -16.07 -11.80 11.34
CA VAL A 97 -15.37 -11.33 12.54
C VAL A 97 -15.43 -9.80 12.64
N LEU A 98 -15.11 -9.08 11.56
CA LEU A 98 -15.12 -7.62 11.55
C LEU A 98 -16.53 -7.05 11.75
N ALA A 99 -17.56 -7.68 11.18
CA ALA A 99 -18.95 -7.26 11.36
C ALA A 99 -19.43 -7.36 12.83
N ARG A 100 -18.85 -8.29 13.62
CA ARG A 100 -19.15 -8.44 15.05
C ARG A 100 -18.43 -7.40 15.91
N ILE A 101 -17.30 -6.86 15.45
CA ILE A 101 -16.49 -5.91 16.19
C ILE A 101 -16.85 -4.48 15.74
N ASN A 102 -17.81 -3.86 16.43
CA ASN A 102 -18.22 -2.48 16.17
C ASN A 102 -17.33 -1.45 16.91
N ASP A 103 -16.01 -1.57 16.76
CA ASP A 103 -15.04 -0.66 17.36
C ASP A 103 -14.10 -0.11 16.27
N PRO A 104 -14.07 1.22 16.03
CA PRO A 104 -13.10 1.83 15.11
C PRO A 104 -11.64 1.43 15.42
N ALA A 105 -11.28 1.21 16.68
CA ALA A 105 -9.94 0.77 17.06
C ALA A 105 -9.60 -0.63 16.54
N ALA A 106 -10.60 -1.48 16.28
CA ALA A 106 -10.39 -2.81 15.72
C ALA A 106 -9.84 -2.78 14.29
N GLN A 107 -9.95 -1.65 13.58
CA GLN A 107 -9.29 -1.48 12.28
C GLN A 107 -7.77 -1.62 12.38
N ALA A 108 -7.17 -1.34 13.55
CA ALA A 108 -5.75 -1.57 13.78
C ALA A 108 -5.37 -3.06 13.73
N LEU A 109 -6.31 -3.98 13.99
CA LEU A 109 -6.09 -5.43 13.91
C LEU A 109 -5.90 -5.92 12.47
N ALA A 110 -6.43 -5.17 11.50
CA ALA A 110 -6.28 -5.48 10.07
C ALA A 110 -4.93 -4.97 9.50
N ALA A 111 -4.18 -4.16 10.26
CA ALA A 111 -2.94 -3.59 9.77
C ALA A 111 -1.87 -4.68 9.50
N PRO A 112 -1.08 -4.56 8.42
CA PRO A 112 -0.07 -5.53 8.07
C PRO A 112 1.06 -5.55 9.11
N ARG A 113 1.42 -6.76 9.55
CA ARG A 113 2.58 -6.99 10.42
C ARG A 113 3.85 -6.96 9.61
N THR A 114 4.69 -5.94 9.82
CA THR A 114 5.96 -5.77 9.08
C THR A 114 7.03 -5.18 9.99
N SER A 115 8.29 -5.16 9.54
CA SER A 115 9.38 -4.43 10.22
C SER A 115 9.37 -2.92 9.93
N MET A 116 8.51 -2.44 9.03
CA MET A 116 8.28 -1.01 8.87
C MET A 116 7.57 -0.51 10.13
N ARG A 117 8.16 0.48 10.80
CA ARG A 117 7.64 1.00 12.08
C ARG A 117 6.73 2.20 11.90
N ASN A 118 6.68 2.75 10.70
CA ASN A 118 5.82 3.86 10.36
C ASN A 118 4.67 3.31 9.53
N HIS A 119 3.46 3.33 10.11
CA HIS A 119 2.21 3.01 9.45
C HIS A 119 1.31 4.23 9.56
N LEU A 120 1.15 4.96 8.46
CA LEU A 120 0.41 6.22 8.43
C LEU A 120 -0.90 6.01 7.69
N PRO A 121 -2.06 6.09 8.38
CA PRO A 121 -3.36 6.14 7.72
C PRO A 121 -3.44 7.34 6.77
N CYS A 122 -3.85 7.10 5.53
CA CYS A 122 -4.03 8.15 4.54
C CYS A 122 -5.09 7.78 3.49
N THR A 123 -5.40 8.74 2.63
CA THR A 123 -6.29 8.58 1.49
C THR A 123 -5.57 9.00 0.22
N VAL A 124 -5.75 8.27 -0.87
CA VAL A 124 -5.21 8.67 -2.18
C VAL A 124 -5.87 9.98 -2.61
N ALA A 125 -5.08 11.03 -2.75
CA ALA A 125 -5.55 12.32 -3.25
C ALA A 125 -5.56 12.34 -4.78
N ARG A 126 -4.46 11.92 -5.41
CA ARG A 126 -4.33 11.82 -6.88
C ARG A 126 -3.16 10.92 -7.28
N LEU A 127 -3.14 10.54 -8.55
CA LEU A 127 -2.06 9.79 -9.19
C LEU A 127 -1.52 10.60 -10.36
N ASP A 128 -0.20 10.73 -10.42
CA ASP A 128 0.51 11.44 -11.48
C ASP A 128 1.42 10.47 -12.23
N SER A 129 1.45 10.54 -13.56
CA SER A 129 2.43 9.83 -14.39
C SER A 129 2.77 10.65 -15.63
N ALA A 130 3.96 10.49 -16.20
CA ALA A 130 4.40 11.24 -17.38
C ALA A 130 3.66 10.85 -18.68
N GLY A 131 2.80 9.83 -18.62
CA GLY A 131 1.96 9.39 -19.72
C GLY A 131 1.59 7.90 -19.61
N PRO A 132 0.81 7.36 -20.56
CA PRO A 132 0.34 5.97 -20.51
C PRO A 132 1.46 4.90 -20.51
N GLY A 133 2.63 5.23 -21.09
CA GLY A 133 3.80 4.34 -21.16
C GLY A 133 4.78 4.47 -20.01
N ASP A 134 4.61 5.44 -19.10
CA ASP A 134 5.52 5.63 -17.98
C ASP A 134 5.41 4.45 -16.99
N PRO A 135 6.50 3.71 -16.70
CA PRO A 135 6.44 2.60 -15.76
C PRO A 135 6.20 3.03 -14.31
N LEU A 136 6.40 4.32 -14.00
CA LEU A 136 6.24 4.87 -12.66
C LEU A 136 4.96 5.68 -12.53
N VAL A 137 4.39 5.63 -11.33
CA VAL A 137 3.23 6.41 -10.94
C VAL A 137 3.52 7.04 -9.58
N ARG A 138 3.48 8.36 -9.53
CA ARG A 138 3.60 9.13 -8.30
C ARG A 138 2.22 9.27 -7.68
N VAL A 139 2.01 8.66 -6.53
CA VAL A 139 0.75 8.69 -5.80
C VAL A 139 0.85 9.76 -4.72
N LEU A 140 -0.01 10.76 -4.79
CA LEU A 140 -0.16 11.73 -3.71
C LEU A 140 -1.24 11.28 -2.74
N LEU A 141 -0.91 11.40 -1.46
CA LEU A 141 -1.68 10.91 -0.34
C LEU A 141 -2.01 12.08 0.57
N ALA A 142 -3.27 12.17 0.98
CA ALA A 142 -3.71 13.05 2.04
C ALA A 142 -3.55 12.34 3.38
N LEU A 143 -2.72 12.91 4.26
CA LEU A 143 -2.64 12.52 5.66
C LEU A 143 -3.70 13.32 6.47
N PRO A 144 -4.17 12.82 7.63
CA PRO A 144 -5.01 13.58 8.55
C PRO A 144 -4.39 14.94 8.89
N ASP A 145 -5.15 16.01 8.70
CA ASP A 145 -4.82 17.40 9.08
C ASP A 145 -3.41 17.90 8.71
N SER A 146 -2.81 17.37 7.65
CA SER A 146 -1.38 17.60 7.36
C SER A 146 -1.02 17.65 5.87
N ASN A 147 0.21 18.09 5.61
CA ASN A 147 0.79 18.15 4.27
C ASN A 147 0.73 16.78 3.58
N GLY A 148 0.55 16.79 2.25
CA GLY A 148 0.49 15.56 1.47
C GLY A 148 1.79 14.76 1.51
N LEU A 149 1.66 13.43 1.51
CA LEU A 149 2.74 12.47 1.37
C LEU A 149 2.73 11.91 -0.06
N ALA A 150 3.89 11.72 -0.66
CA ALA A 150 4.05 11.09 -1.96
C ALA A 150 4.66 9.70 -1.82
N SER A 151 4.14 8.76 -2.60
CA SER A 151 4.76 7.46 -2.86
C SER A 151 5.04 7.33 -4.35
N LEU A 152 6.14 6.68 -4.72
CA LEU A 152 6.48 6.37 -6.11
C LEU A 152 6.42 4.86 -6.30
N VAL A 153 5.43 4.40 -7.06
CA VAL A 153 5.16 2.97 -7.28
C VAL A 153 5.23 2.63 -8.76
N THR A 154 5.29 1.33 -9.09
CA THR A 154 5.13 0.91 -10.48
C THR A 154 3.68 1.05 -10.92
N ARG A 155 3.47 1.27 -12.22
CA ARG A 155 2.15 1.29 -12.83
C ARG A 155 1.37 0.01 -12.56
N GLU A 156 2.03 -1.14 -12.64
CA GLU A 156 1.39 -2.42 -12.36
C GLU A 156 0.98 -2.53 -10.89
N SER A 157 1.79 -2.03 -9.94
CA SER A 157 1.40 -1.98 -8.53
C SER A 157 0.17 -1.11 -8.34
N ALA A 158 0.13 0.07 -8.96
CA ALA A 158 -1.04 0.95 -8.89
C ALA A 158 -2.31 0.29 -9.48
N GLN A 159 -2.16 -0.44 -10.59
CA GLN A 159 -3.26 -1.18 -11.22
C GLN A 159 -3.74 -2.34 -10.34
N LEU A 160 -2.81 -3.14 -9.79
CA LEU A 160 -3.12 -4.31 -8.97
C LEU A 160 -3.71 -3.95 -7.61
N LEU A 161 -3.27 -2.83 -7.02
CA LEU A 161 -3.84 -2.27 -5.79
C LEU A 161 -5.13 -1.47 -6.03
N GLY A 162 -5.56 -1.31 -7.29
CA GLY A 162 -6.76 -0.55 -7.63
C GLY A 162 -6.70 0.92 -7.19
N LEU A 163 -5.51 1.52 -7.17
CA LEU A 163 -5.32 2.88 -6.64
C LEU A 163 -6.13 3.90 -7.44
N ALA A 164 -6.98 4.64 -6.73
CA ALA A 164 -7.81 5.71 -7.28
C ALA A 164 -8.01 6.80 -6.22
N PRO A 165 -8.25 8.07 -6.62
CA PRO A 165 -8.60 9.13 -5.68
C PRO A 165 -9.74 8.72 -4.75
N GLY A 166 -9.61 9.03 -3.45
CA GLY A 166 -10.57 8.64 -2.41
C GLY A 166 -10.33 7.27 -1.80
N LEU A 167 -9.45 6.43 -2.35
CA LEU A 167 -9.12 5.13 -1.76
C LEU A 167 -8.37 5.32 -0.43
N GLU A 168 -8.91 4.76 0.64
CA GLU A 168 -8.26 4.74 1.95
C GLU A 168 -7.24 3.60 2.03
N LEU A 169 -6.04 3.92 2.53
CA LEU A 169 -4.95 2.94 2.65
C LEU A 169 -3.98 3.31 3.79
N LEU A 170 -2.91 2.54 3.91
CA LEU A 170 -1.78 2.81 4.79
C LEU A 170 -0.53 3.13 3.97
N ALA A 171 0.14 4.22 4.30
CA ALA A 171 1.49 4.50 3.84
C ALA A 171 2.51 3.96 4.86
N LEU A 172 3.37 3.07 4.40
CA LEU A 172 4.34 2.35 5.21
C LEU A 172 5.76 2.77 4.86
N CYS A 173 6.62 2.98 5.85
CA CYS A 173 8.05 3.12 5.59
C CYS A 173 8.90 2.60 6.73
N LYS A 174 10.13 2.17 6.41
CA LYS A 174 11.10 1.81 7.44
C LYS A 174 11.52 3.06 8.21
N ALA A 175 11.66 2.94 9.52
CA ALA A 175 12.19 4.04 10.34
C ALA A 175 13.58 4.48 9.85
N THR A 176 14.42 3.54 9.39
CA THR A 176 15.76 3.83 8.85
C THR A 176 15.76 4.57 7.51
N ALA A 177 14.62 4.62 6.81
CA ALA A 177 14.47 5.43 5.61
C ALA A 177 14.01 6.87 5.91
N VAL A 178 13.66 7.16 7.18
CA VAL A 178 13.24 8.50 7.61
C VAL A 178 14.39 9.22 8.28
N GLN A 179 14.83 10.29 7.67
CA GLN A 179 15.83 11.21 8.21
C GLN A 179 15.12 12.30 9.00
N ILE A 180 15.57 12.58 10.21
CA ILE A 180 15.01 13.66 11.03
C ILE A 180 16.02 14.80 11.10
N GLU A 181 15.55 15.96 10.67
CA GLU A 181 16.35 17.18 10.55
C GLU A 181 15.75 18.29 11.41
N PRO A 182 16.56 19.26 11.88
CA PRO A 182 16.02 20.51 12.41
C PRO A 182 15.07 21.17 11.39
N MET A 183 14.04 21.84 11.90
CA MET A 183 13.10 22.56 11.04
C MET A 183 13.84 23.62 10.21
N ASN A 184 13.77 23.52 8.89
CA ASN A 184 14.36 24.49 7.98
C ASN A 184 13.33 24.95 6.94
N ALA A 185 12.83 26.18 7.11
CA ALA A 185 11.84 26.76 6.20
C ALA A 185 12.40 27.13 4.82
N LEU A 186 13.73 27.16 4.65
CA LEU A 186 14.42 27.50 3.41
C LEU A 186 14.90 26.26 2.63
N ALA A 187 14.49 25.06 3.04
CA ALA A 187 14.85 23.84 2.32
C ALA A 187 14.28 23.88 0.89
N LEU A 188 15.14 23.75 -0.11
CA LEU A 188 14.74 23.65 -1.50
C LEU A 188 13.89 22.39 -1.71
N TYR A 189 12.88 22.50 -2.59
CA TYR A 189 12.08 21.34 -2.98
C TYR A 189 12.94 20.37 -3.79
N ASP A 190 13.23 19.22 -3.21
CA ASP A 190 14.04 18.14 -3.76
C ASP A 190 13.19 16.93 -4.18
N GLY A 191 11.86 17.07 -4.18
CA GLY A 191 10.91 15.99 -4.47
C GLY A 191 10.69 15.01 -3.31
N ALA A 192 11.46 15.12 -2.22
CA ALA A 192 11.28 14.30 -1.03
C ALA A 192 10.07 14.75 -0.21
N ASN A 193 9.52 13.81 0.55
CA ASN A 193 8.48 14.11 1.51
C ASN A 193 9.08 14.83 2.71
N ARG A 194 8.52 15.98 3.08
CA ARG A 194 8.93 16.74 4.27
C ARG A 194 7.73 16.91 5.19
N LEU A 195 7.75 16.18 6.28
CA LEU A 195 6.68 16.12 7.27
C LEU A 195 7.10 16.91 8.52
N PRO A 196 6.59 18.14 8.72
CA PRO A 196 6.93 18.93 9.89
C PRO A 196 6.31 18.34 11.15
N GLY A 197 7.01 18.46 12.27
CA GLY A 197 6.54 17.99 13.56
C GLY A 197 7.34 18.50 14.74
N ARG A 198 7.10 17.87 15.90
CA ARG A 198 7.87 18.10 17.13
C ARG A 198 8.40 16.79 17.64
N VAL A 199 9.64 16.81 18.13
CA VAL A 199 10.26 15.65 18.76
C VAL A 199 9.50 15.33 20.04
N LEU A 200 8.93 14.13 20.11
CA LEU A 200 8.28 13.59 21.30
C LEU A 200 9.31 12.94 22.22
N ARG A 201 10.16 12.06 21.67
CA ARG A 201 11.24 11.38 22.40
C ARG A 201 12.49 11.24 21.55
N ALA A 202 13.63 11.11 22.23
CA ALA A 202 14.93 10.87 21.63
C ALA A 202 15.66 9.76 22.40
N ALA A 203 16.08 8.71 21.70
CA ALA A 203 16.97 7.68 22.21
C ALA A 203 18.35 7.88 21.56
N ARG A 204 19.36 8.15 22.40
CA ARG A 204 20.71 8.47 21.91
C ARG A 204 21.47 7.21 21.55
N GLY A 205 22.15 7.25 20.41
CA GLY A 205 23.07 6.19 19.98
C GLY A 205 24.47 6.74 19.74
N SER A 206 25.37 5.89 19.24
CA SER A 206 26.77 6.26 18.99
C SER A 206 26.96 7.00 17.66
N ARG A 207 26.27 6.54 16.61
CA ARG A 207 26.33 7.14 15.25
C ARG A 207 25.03 7.85 14.84
N HIS A 208 23.91 7.38 15.38
CA HIS A 208 22.58 7.91 15.07
C HIS A 208 21.74 7.92 16.34
N ASP A 209 20.89 8.92 16.45
CA ASP A 209 19.85 8.99 17.47
C ASP A 209 18.51 8.59 16.85
N GLU A 210 17.77 7.73 17.53
CA GLU A 210 16.39 7.42 17.15
C GLU A 210 15.47 8.48 17.74
N LEU A 211 14.65 9.09 16.89
CA LEU A 211 13.74 10.16 17.27
C LEU A 211 12.31 9.74 16.89
N THR A 212 11.37 10.04 17.78
CA THR A 212 9.93 9.96 17.48
C THR A 212 9.39 11.36 17.36
N LEU A 213 8.74 11.67 16.23
CA LEU A 213 8.07 12.93 15.98
C LEU A 213 6.56 12.77 16.17
N THR A 214 5.93 13.75 16.77
CA THR A 214 4.50 14.01 16.62
C THR A 214 4.31 14.93 15.42
N LEU A 215 3.56 14.45 14.43
CA LEU A 215 3.14 15.18 13.24
C LEU A 215 1.81 15.91 13.50
N ALA A 216 1.35 16.70 12.53
CA ALA A 216 -0.02 17.21 12.55
C ALA A 216 -1.04 16.05 12.47
N GLY A 217 -2.25 16.28 13.01
CA GLY A 217 -3.26 15.22 13.17
C GLY A 217 -2.93 14.19 14.28
N GLY A 218 -1.91 14.43 15.11
CA GLY A 218 -1.54 13.56 16.23
C GLY A 218 -0.80 12.28 15.84
N LEU A 219 -0.55 12.06 14.54
CA LEU A 219 0.22 10.93 14.05
C LEU A 219 1.65 10.96 14.60
N GLN A 220 2.20 9.76 14.84
CA GLN A 220 3.59 9.61 15.26
C GLN A 220 4.41 8.98 14.15
N LEU A 221 5.66 9.41 14.04
CA LEU A 221 6.61 8.88 13.09
C LEU A 221 7.96 8.67 13.76
N VAL A 222 8.62 7.56 13.46
CA VAL A 222 9.95 7.21 13.95
C VAL A 222 10.97 7.35 12.82
N GLY A 223 12.09 8.00 13.11
CA GLY A 223 13.21 8.16 12.19
C GLY A 223 14.53 8.34 12.94
N PHE A 224 15.58 8.68 12.19
CA PHE A 224 16.92 8.82 12.74
C PHE A 224 17.57 10.16 12.35
N ALA A 225 18.36 10.69 13.26
CA ALA A 225 19.25 11.83 13.01
C ALA A 225 20.71 11.41 13.26
N PRO A 226 21.70 11.93 12.50
CA PRO A 226 23.12 11.73 12.81
C PRO A 226 23.45 12.18 14.25
N HIS A 227 24.32 11.43 14.92
CA HIS A 227 24.87 11.79 16.22
C HIS A 227 26.26 12.44 16.05
N PRO A 228 26.58 13.54 16.77
CA PRO A 228 25.72 14.27 17.69
C PRO A 228 24.77 15.25 16.98
N ASN A 229 23.63 15.56 17.61
CA ASN A 229 22.71 16.62 17.17
C ASN A 229 22.08 17.34 18.37
N ARG A 230 21.39 18.45 18.11
CA ARG A 230 20.74 19.30 19.13
C ARG A 230 19.23 19.05 19.28
N LEU A 231 18.68 18.00 18.66
CA LEU A 231 17.25 17.69 18.71
C LEU A 231 16.94 17.00 20.03
N ARG A 232 15.97 17.51 20.79
CA ARG A 232 15.49 16.93 22.06
C ARG A 232 13.96 17.04 22.13
N ALA A 233 13.32 16.37 23.08
CA ALA A 233 11.88 16.48 23.30
C ALA A 233 11.42 17.96 23.27
N GLY A 234 10.33 18.24 22.56
CA GLY A 234 9.79 19.58 22.31
C GLY A 234 10.42 20.35 21.13
N SER A 235 11.58 19.93 20.62
CA SER A 235 12.24 20.58 19.48
C SER A 235 11.38 20.51 18.22
N ARG A 236 11.31 21.61 17.46
CA ARG A 236 10.72 21.60 16.12
C ARG A 236 11.69 20.91 15.15
N ALA A 237 11.17 19.95 14.41
CA ALA A 237 11.93 19.14 13.47
C ALA A 237 11.07 18.78 12.26
N GLN A 238 11.68 18.23 11.22
CA GLN A 238 10.98 17.68 10.07
C GLN A 238 11.52 16.28 9.77
N ALA A 239 10.62 15.40 9.36
CA ALA A 239 10.98 14.12 8.79
C ALA A 239 11.10 14.25 7.28
N ARG A 240 12.22 13.79 6.73
CA ARG A 240 12.50 13.67 5.30
C ARG A 240 12.45 12.19 4.89
N VAL A 241 11.65 11.85 3.89
CA VAL A 241 11.58 10.48 3.34
C VAL A 241 11.39 10.51 1.83
N GLU A 242 12.17 9.72 1.10
CA GLU A 242 12.03 9.62 -0.35
C GLU A 242 10.69 8.96 -0.74
N PRO A 243 10.00 9.41 -1.80
CA PRO A 243 8.75 8.79 -2.24
C PRO A 243 8.88 7.31 -2.57
N SER A 244 10.04 6.88 -3.08
CA SER A 244 10.35 5.48 -3.36
C SER A 244 10.52 4.62 -2.10
N ALA A 245 10.72 5.23 -0.94
CA ALA A 245 10.81 4.54 0.35
C ALA A 245 9.44 4.40 1.05
N VAL A 246 8.37 4.95 0.46
CA VAL A 246 7.00 4.85 0.96
C VAL A 246 6.26 3.75 0.20
N VAL A 247 5.89 2.69 0.90
CA VAL A 247 5.12 1.55 0.40
C VAL A 247 3.64 1.76 0.69
N LEU A 248 2.75 1.34 -0.21
CA LEU A 248 1.30 1.43 -0.01
C LEU A 248 0.74 0.05 0.34
N ALA A 249 -0.08 0.00 1.38
CA ALA A 249 -0.79 -1.21 1.79
C ALA A 249 -2.28 -0.91 1.97
N LEU A 250 -3.12 -1.80 1.47
CA LEU A 250 -4.58 -1.71 1.61
C LEU A 250 -4.99 -2.02 3.05
N ARG A 251 -6.15 -1.51 3.46
CA ARG A 251 -6.71 -1.76 4.80
C ARG A 251 -7.43 -3.10 4.86
#